data_AF-A0A7S1H5W7-F1
#
_entry.id   AF-A0A7S1H5W7-F1
#
_cell.length_a   1.000
_cell.length_b   1.000
_cell.length_c   1.000
_cell.angle_alpha   90.00
_cell.angle_beta   90.00
_cell.angle_gamma   90.00
#
_symmetry.space_group_name_H-M   'P 1'
#
loop_
_entity.id
_entity.type
_entity.pdbx_description
1 polymer ?
#
loop_
_entity_poly.entity_id
_entity_poly.type
_entity_poly.pdbx_seq_one_letter_code
_entity_poly.pdbx_strand_id
1 'polypeptide(L)'
;NEGDIFGASISLSADGRLVAIGAPYRATNGNYRSGEVYFYEDRGFEPAEWIESRARLSGSNKEDYFGWSVSLGSEGDYVAIGAPINQEESRPGYVRTYKYTGIDDKWEQLGQDIIGDDDGDRYGFSVSM
;
A
#
# COMPACT_ATOMS: atom_id res chain seq x y z
N ASN A 1 4.96 12.03 10.18
CA ASN A 1 4.91 12.47 11.59
C ASN A 1 5.36 11.33 12.47
N GLU A 2 5.89 11.63 13.65
CA GLU A 2 6.24 10.64 14.66
C GLU A 2 4.99 9.77 14.96
N GLY A 3 5.07 8.45 14.75
CA GLY A 3 3.96 7.51 14.97
C GLY A 3 3.22 6.99 13.74
N ASP A 4 3.48 7.49 12.53
CA ASP A 4 2.85 6.96 11.30
C ASP A 4 3.37 5.55 10.91
N ILE A 5 4.49 5.13 11.53
CA ILE A 5 5.26 3.92 11.23
C ILE A 5 5.56 3.80 9.72
N PHE A 6 6.00 4.91 9.13
CA PHE A 6 6.49 4.93 7.76
C PHE A 6 7.71 4.00 7.63
N GLY A 7 7.71 3.14 6.61
CA GLY A 7 8.72 2.08 6.47
C GLY A 7 8.36 0.78 7.17
N ALA A 8 7.12 0.61 7.66
CA ALA A 8 6.65 -0.65 8.24
C ALA A 8 6.69 -1.81 7.25
N SER A 9 6.46 -1.51 5.97
CA SER A 9 6.56 -2.45 4.86
C SER A 9 7.20 -1.74 3.66
N ILE A 10 8.02 -2.47 2.92
CA ILE A 10 8.77 -1.96 1.77
C ILE A 10 8.78 -3.02 0.68
N SER A 11 8.57 -2.61 -0.57
CA SER A 11 8.77 -3.45 -1.75
C SER A 11 9.49 -2.64 -2.83
N LEU A 12 10.38 -3.29 -3.57
CA LEU A 12 11.14 -2.69 -4.68
C LEU A 12 10.76 -3.38 -6.00
N SER A 13 10.68 -2.65 -7.11
CA SER A 13 10.57 -3.21 -8.45
C SER A 13 11.83 -4.01 -8.82
N ALA A 14 11.72 -4.89 -9.82
CA ALA A 14 12.82 -5.77 -10.23
C ALA A 14 14.03 -5.00 -10.79
N ASP A 15 13.79 -3.85 -11.42
CA ASP A 15 14.83 -2.96 -11.94
C ASP A 15 15.47 -2.07 -10.85
N GLY A 16 14.94 -2.11 -9.63
CA GLY A 16 15.44 -1.34 -8.50
C GLY A 16 15.06 0.14 -8.51
N ARG A 17 14.17 0.58 -9.40
CA ARG A 17 13.89 2.00 -9.63
C ARG A 17 12.64 2.52 -8.94
N LEU A 18 11.71 1.66 -8.55
CA LEU A 18 10.48 2.03 -7.85
C LEU A 18 10.43 1.34 -6.50
N VAL A 19 10.22 2.11 -5.43
CA VAL A 19 9.97 1.58 -4.09
C VAL A 19 8.58 1.98 -3.62
N ALA A 20 7.83 1.02 -3.09
CA ALA A 20 6.58 1.25 -2.38
C ALA A 20 6.81 1.12 -0.88
N ILE A 21 6.32 2.07 -0.09
CA ILE A 21 6.56 2.17 1.35
C ILE A 21 5.24 2.33 2.09
N GLY A 22 4.93 1.40 2.99
CA GLY A 22 3.76 1.47 3.85
C GLY A 22 3.96 2.34 5.10
N ALA A 23 2.90 3.07 5.46
CA ALA A 23 2.75 3.81 6.71
C ALA A 23 1.39 3.50 7.35
N PRO A 24 1.20 2.29 7.91
CA PRO A 24 -0.12 1.79 8.32
C PRO A 24 -0.81 2.60 9.42
N TYR A 25 -0.08 3.43 10.17
CA TYR A 25 -0.65 4.22 11.26
C TYR A 25 -0.98 5.66 10.84
N ARG A 26 -0.67 6.01 9.60
CA ARG A 26 -0.97 7.33 9.06
C ARG A 26 -2.48 7.57 9.03
N ALA A 27 -2.90 8.70 9.55
CA ALA A 27 -4.29 9.15 9.42
C ALA A 27 -4.50 9.78 8.04
N THR A 28 -5.50 9.32 7.30
CA THR A 28 -5.85 9.81 5.95
C THR A 28 -7.34 10.13 5.90
N ASN A 29 -7.71 11.20 5.18
CA ASN A 29 -9.12 11.61 4.98
C ASN A 29 -9.97 11.71 6.27
N GLY A 30 -9.36 12.10 7.40
CA GLY A 30 -10.04 12.19 8.70
C GLY A 30 -10.22 10.86 9.45
N ASN A 31 -9.70 9.75 8.91
CA ASN A 31 -9.70 8.46 9.56
C ASN A 31 -8.40 8.22 10.32
N TYR A 32 -8.52 7.79 11.58
CA TYR A 32 -7.37 7.45 12.41
C TYR A 32 -6.82 6.09 12.00
N ARG A 33 -5.50 5.97 11.80
CA ARG A 33 -4.81 4.72 11.43
C ARG A 33 -5.44 4.00 10.23
N SER A 34 -5.90 4.78 9.26
CA SER A 34 -6.39 4.27 7.98
C SER A 34 -5.26 3.87 7.04
N GLY A 35 -4.03 4.31 7.32
CA GLY A 35 -2.86 3.92 6.57
C GLY A 35 -2.72 4.59 5.20
N GLU A 36 -1.48 4.60 4.71
CA GLU A 36 -1.10 5.16 3.42
C GLU A 36 0.10 4.40 2.86
N VAL A 37 0.16 4.26 1.54
CA VAL A 37 1.31 3.75 0.80
C VAL A 37 1.86 4.84 -0.09
N TYR A 38 3.17 5.01 -0.01
CA TYR A 38 3.95 5.98 -0.76
C TYR A 38 4.76 5.27 -1.83
N PHE A 39 5.08 5.99 -2.90
CA PHE A 39 5.93 5.50 -3.95
C PHE A 39 7.07 6.48 -4.17
N TYR A 40 8.30 5.98 -4.26
CA TYR A 40 9.47 6.77 -4.63
C TYR A 40 10.14 6.14 -5.84
N GLU A 41 10.63 6.98 -6.74
CA GLU A 41 11.26 6.54 -7.98
C GLU A 41 12.64 7.17 -8.16
N ASP A 42 13.60 6.36 -8.56
CA ASP A 42 14.90 6.80 -9.06
C ASP A 42 14.83 7.06 -10.57
N ARG A 43 15.05 8.33 -10.93
CA ARG A 43 15.04 8.80 -12.32
C ARG A 43 16.31 8.42 -13.10
N GLY A 44 17.27 7.72 -12.48
CA GLY A 44 18.44 7.16 -13.14
C GLY A 44 19.55 8.20 -13.33
N PHE A 45 19.61 9.19 -12.45
CA PHE A 45 20.72 10.14 -12.37
C PHE A 45 21.83 9.59 -11.48
N GLU A 46 23.04 10.12 -11.64
CA GLU A 46 24.19 9.79 -10.78
C GLU A 46 24.70 11.06 -10.08
N PRO A 47 24.62 11.15 -8.73
CA PRO A 47 24.12 10.11 -7.81
C PRO A 47 22.60 9.91 -7.91
N ALA A 48 22.12 8.72 -7.53
CA ALA A 48 20.70 8.39 -7.50
C ALA A 48 19.89 9.41 -6.70
N GLU A 49 18.80 9.89 -7.29
CA GLU A 49 17.88 10.84 -6.68
C GLU A 49 16.50 10.21 -6.58
N TRP A 50 16.11 9.85 -5.35
CA TRP A 50 14.79 9.30 -5.06
C TRP A 50 13.80 10.42 -4.81
N ILE A 51 12.80 10.51 -5.67
CA ILE A 51 11.72 11.48 -5.52
C ILE A 51 10.41 10.75 -5.24
N GLU A 52 9.52 11.39 -4.49
CA GLU A 52 8.15 10.88 -4.39
C GLU A 52 7.52 10.92 -5.79
N SER A 53 6.98 9.79 -6.21
CA SER A 53 6.37 9.58 -7.52
C SER A 53 5.00 8.96 -7.32
N ARG A 54 4.15 9.03 -8.36
CA ARG A 54 2.82 8.41 -8.36
C ARG A 54 1.90 8.95 -7.25
N ALA A 55 0.60 8.71 -7.41
CA ALA A 55 -0.37 9.03 -6.39
C ALA A 55 -0.20 8.07 -5.21
N ARG A 56 -0.25 8.61 -3.98
CA ARG A 56 -0.33 7.80 -2.77
C ARG A 56 -1.63 7.00 -2.77
N LEU A 57 -1.59 5.83 -2.14
CA LEU A 57 -2.78 5.01 -1.93
C LEU A 57 -3.14 5.02 -0.45
N SER A 58 -4.31 5.55 -0.13
CA SER A 58 -4.79 5.69 1.24
C SER A 58 -5.86 4.65 1.54
N GLY A 59 -5.81 4.05 2.75
CA GLY A 59 -6.93 3.25 3.24
C GLY A 59 -8.16 4.12 3.47
N SER A 60 -9.33 3.49 3.42
CA SER A 60 -10.62 4.20 3.40
C SER A 60 -11.32 4.16 4.75
N ASN A 61 -10.90 3.27 5.66
CA ASN A 61 -11.58 3.03 6.92
C ASN A 61 -10.68 3.33 8.11
N LYS A 62 -11.27 3.59 9.28
CA LYS A 62 -10.49 3.77 10.51
C LYS A 62 -9.86 2.45 10.92
N GLU A 63 -8.62 2.47 11.39
CA GLU A 63 -7.95 1.29 11.97
C GLU A 63 -7.95 0.04 11.05
N ASP A 64 -7.99 0.22 9.74
CA ASP A 64 -7.76 -0.88 8.79
C ASP A 64 -6.26 -1.16 8.58
N TYR A 65 -5.41 -0.20 8.96
CA TYR A 65 -3.96 -0.29 8.87
C TYR A 65 -3.47 -0.58 7.46
N PHE A 66 -4.09 0.04 6.45
CA PHE A 66 -3.72 -0.12 5.05
C PHE A 66 -2.23 0.20 4.82
N GLY A 67 -1.54 -0.66 4.07
CA GLY A 67 -0.07 -0.56 3.92
C GLY A 67 0.69 -1.31 5.00
N TRP A 68 0.02 -2.18 5.78
CA TRP A 68 0.69 -3.08 6.71
C TRP A 68 1.65 -4.03 5.99
N SER A 69 1.23 -4.53 4.84
CA SER A 69 2.07 -5.27 3.91
C SER A 69 1.89 -4.69 2.51
N VAL A 70 2.98 -4.64 1.74
CA VAL A 70 3.01 -4.06 0.39
C VAL A 70 3.89 -4.94 -0.47
N SER A 71 3.45 -5.23 -1.69
CA SER A 71 4.24 -5.95 -2.69
C SER A 71 4.00 -5.35 -4.08
N LEU A 72 5.10 -4.97 -4.75
CA LEU A 72 5.10 -4.51 -6.13
C LEU A 72 5.24 -5.70 -7.08
N GLY A 73 4.56 -5.63 -8.23
CA GLY A 73 4.90 -6.49 -9.37
C GLY A 73 6.27 -6.12 -9.96
N SER A 74 6.88 -7.05 -10.71
CA SER A 74 8.25 -6.90 -11.23
C SER A 74 8.50 -5.57 -11.96
N GLU A 75 7.58 -5.19 -12.84
CA GLU A 75 7.66 -3.96 -13.65
C GLU A 75 7.21 -2.70 -12.90
N GLY A 76 6.74 -2.84 -11.65
CA GLY A 76 6.18 -1.75 -10.88
C GLY A 76 4.79 -1.28 -11.33
N ASP A 77 4.19 -1.90 -12.35
CA ASP A 77 2.85 -1.52 -12.85
C ASP A 77 1.69 -2.02 -11.97
N TYR A 78 1.98 -2.90 -11.03
CA TYR A 78 1.01 -3.49 -10.13
C TYR A 78 1.48 -3.39 -8.69
N VAL A 79 0.53 -3.23 -7.76
CA VAL A 79 0.81 -3.29 -6.33
C VAL A 79 -0.32 -4.00 -5.61
N ALA A 80 0.04 -4.90 -4.71
CA ALA A 80 -0.85 -5.51 -3.73
C ALA A 80 -0.58 -4.89 -2.36
N ILE A 81 -1.64 -4.47 -1.67
CA ILE A 81 -1.55 -3.79 -0.37
C ILE A 81 -2.48 -4.50 0.61
N GLY A 82 -1.91 -4.94 1.72
CA GLY A 82 -2.63 -5.60 2.79
C GLY A 82 -3.07 -4.65 3.90
N ALA A 83 -4.26 -4.94 4.43
CA ALA A 83 -4.88 -4.29 5.56
C ALA A 83 -5.42 -5.40 6.50
N PRO A 84 -4.68 -5.80 7.54
CA PRO A 84 -4.98 -6.98 8.36
C PRO A 84 -6.24 -6.86 9.20
N ILE A 85 -6.90 -5.70 9.18
CA ILE A 85 -8.14 -5.42 9.89
C ILE A 85 -9.06 -4.69 8.92
N ASN A 86 -10.36 -5.01 8.94
CA ASN A 86 -11.40 -4.20 8.33
C ASN A 86 -12.44 -3.79 9.39
N GLN A 87 -13.52 -3.12 8.98
CA GLN A 87 -14.58 -2.64 9.88
C GLN A 87 -15.78 -3.59 9.99
N GLU A 88 -15.67 -4.80 9.46
CA GLU A 88 -16.70 -5.82 9.62
C GLU A 88 -16.60 -6.44 11.02
N GLU A 89 -17.69 -7.09 11.48
CA GLU A 89 -17.77 -7.63 12.84
C GLU A 89 -16.65 -8.64 13.15
N SER A 90 -16.33 -9.50 12.18
CA SER A 90 -15.28 -10.52 12.23
C SER A 90 -13.87 -9.99 11.92
N ARG A 91 -13.75 -8.70 11.55
CA ARG A 91 -12.47 -8.05 11.23
C ARG A 91 -11.53 -8.91 10.35
N PRO A 92 -12.02 -9.56 9.27
CA PRO A 92 -11.25 -10.56 8.53
C PRO A 92 -9.99 -9.99 7.86
N GLY A 93 -9.92 -8.67 7.68
CA GLY A 93 -8.86 -8.01 6.92
C GLY A 93 -9.10 -8.13 5.41
N TYR A 94 -8.27 -7.46 4.63
CA TYR A 94 -8.38 -7.48 3.17
C TYR A 94 -7.04 -7.21 2.47
N VAL A 95 -6.98 -7.60 1.19
CA VAL A 95 -5.96 -7.18 0.23
C VAL A 95 -6.63 -6.38 -0.86
N ARG A 96 -6.04 -5.23 -1.19
CA ARG A 96 -6.44 -4.41 -2.33
C ARG A 96 -5.31 -4.37 -3.34
N THR A 97 -5.66 -4.57 -4.61
CA THR A 97 -4.70 -4.54 -5.71
C THR A 97 -4.97 -3.37 -6.63
N TYR A 98 -3.91 -2.80 -7.18
CA TYR A 98 -3.98 -1.66 -8.07
C TYR A 98 -3.09 -1.86 -9.29
N LYS A 99 -3.50 -1.23 -10.40
CA LYS A 99 -2.71 -1.07 -11.61
C LYS A 99 -2.35 0.39 -11.80
N TYR A 100 -1.09 0.67 -12.11
CA TYR A 100 -0.64 1.99 -12.48
C TYR A 100 -1.16 2.34 -13.88
N THR A 101 -1.78 3.52 -14.03
CA THR A 101 -2.39 3.90 -15.31
C THR A 101 -1.41 4.63 -16.23
N GLY A 102 -0.34 5.21 -15.66
CA GLY A 102 0.54 6.13 -16.38
C GLY A 102 -0.11 7.47 -16.74
N ILE A 103 -1.33 7.75 -16.25
CA ILE A 103 -2.08 8.98 -16.50
C ILE A 103 -2.26 9.72 -15.18
N ASP A 104 -1.84 10.98 -15.12
CA ASP A 104 -1.88 11.83 -13.92
C ASP A 104 -1.26 11.17 -12.68
N ASP A 105 -0.25 10.31 -12.85
CA ASP A 105 0.39 9.59 -11.76
C ASP A 105 -0.57 8.64 -11.00
N LYS A 106 -1.73 8.28 -11.56
CA LYS A 106 -2.78 7.55 -10.83
C LYS A 106 -2.64 6.03 -10.84
N TRP A 107 -3.25 5.44 -9.83
CA TRP A 107 -3.53 4.02 -9.72
C TRP A 107 -5.03 3.77 -9.87
N GLU A 108 -5.38 2.67 -10.52
CA GLU A 108 -6.75 2.17 -10.60
C GLU A 108 -6.85 0.86 -9.83
N GLN A 109 -7.86 0.72 -8.98
CA GLN A 109 -8.12 -0.52 -8.26
C GLN A 109 -8.51 -1.63 -9.25
N LEU A 110 -7.91 -2.80 -9.09
CA LEU A 110 -8.22 -3.97 -9.89
C LEU A 110 -9.28 -4.82 -9.19
N GLY A 111 -10.52 -4.70 -9.67
CA GLY A 111 -11.64 -5.47 -9.11
C GLY A 111 -12.03 -5.02 -7.70
N GLN A 112 -12.69 -5.91 -6.97
CA GLN A 112 -13.09 -5.68 -5.58
C GLN A 112 -11.96 -6.08 -4.62
N ASP A 113 -12.08 -5.66 -3.36
CA ASP A 113 -11.17 -6.10 -2.30
C ASP A 113 -11.25 -7.63 -2.13
N ILE A 114 -10.11 -8.26 -1.90
CA ILE A 114 -10.03 -9.67 -1.51
C ILE A 114 -10.16 -9.69 0.01
N ILE A 115 -11.33 -10.09 0.51
CA ILE A 115 -11.68 -10.08 1.94
C ILE A 115 -11.51 -11.49 2.50
N GLY A 116 -11.04 -11.60 3.74
CA GLY A 116 -10.99 -12.89 4.44
C GLY A 116 -12.38 -13.42 4.80
N ASP A 117 -12.48 -14.72 5.05
CA ASP A 117 -13.77 -15.39 5.23
C ASP A 117 -14.14 -15.55 6.72
N ASP A 118 -13.17 -15.67 7.63
CA ASP A 118 -13.38 -15.97 9.06
C ASP A 118 -12.89 -14.85 10.02
N ASP A 119 -13.38 -14.93 11.27
CA ASP A 119 -13.03 -14.00 12.34
C ASP A 119 -11.55 -14.06 12.71
N GLY A 120 -10.88 -12.91 12.60
CA GLY A 120 -9.48 -12.78 12.95
C GLY A 120 -8.49 -13.45 12.00
N ASP A 121 -8.90 -13.82 10.77
CA ASP A 121 -7.99 -14.37 9.75
C ASP A 121 -6.85 -13.42 9.40
N ARG A 122 -7.08 -12.10 9.54
CA ARG A 122 -6.12 -11.03 9.24
C ARG A 122 -5.57 -11.13 7.81
N TYR A 123 -6.46 -11.32 6.83
CA TYR A 123 -6.11 -11.22 5.42
C TYR A 123 -5.36 -9.92 5.14
N GLY A 124 -4.32 -10.01 4.30
CA GLY A 124 -3.42 -8.88 4.08
C GLY A 124 -2.41 -8.65 5.20
N PHE A 125 -2.28 -9.52 6.19
CA PHE A 125 -1.15 -9.49 7.12
C PHE A 125 0.20 -9.65 6.39
N SER A 126 0.23 -10.47 5.34
CA SER A 126 1.37 -10.60 4.42
C SER A 126 0.86 -10.74 2.99
N VAL A 127 1.55 -10.10 2.06
CA VAL A 127 1.31 -10.22 0.61
C VAL A 127 2.65 -10.39 -0.10
N SER A 128 2.62 -11.10 -1.22
CA SER A 128 3.76 -11.21 -2.15
C SER A 128 3.21 -11.34 -3.57
N MET A 129 3.91 -10.72 -4.52
CA MET A 129 3.72 -10.84 -5.96
C MET A 129 4.95 -11.47 -6.62
#